data_AF-A0A0C2ZD75-F1
#
_entry.id   AF-A0A0C2ZD75-F1
#
_cell.length_a   1.000
_cell.length_b   1.000
_cell.length_c   1.000
_cell.angle_alpha   90.00
_cell.angle_beta   90.00
_cell.angle_gamma   90.00
#
_symmetry.space_group_name_H-M   'P 1'
#
loop_
_entity.id
_entity.type
_entity.pdbx_description
1 polymer ?
#
loop_
_entity_poly.entity_id
_entity_poly.type
_entity_poly.pdbx_seq_one_letter_code
_entity_poly.pdbx_strand_id
1 'polypeptide(L)'
;SPNQRCTHTIFDFFRPGGANHIIQNCLIILGKRCPTCTLLPKPTCCMKCQSFASSHFAKECKSDHDTCSMCAGEHRTRDCMASLPEGLRCANCKEAGHVAWDRECPIFI
;
A
#
# COMPACT_ATOMS: atom_id res chain seq x y z
N SER A 1 8.00 -29.73 13.25
CA SER A 1 8.81 -29.92 14.48
C SER A 1 7.93 -30.40 15.63
N PRO A 2 8.37 -31.36 16.47
CA PRO A 2 7.50 -32.03 17.46
C PRO A 2 6.85 -31.12 18.51
N ASN A 3 7.33 -29.88 18.69
CA ASN A 3 6.84 -28.91 19.68
C ASN A 3 6.07 -27.72 19.08
N GLN A 4 5.73 -27.75 17.79
CA GLN A 4 5.06 -26.62 17.13
C GLN A 4 3.58 -26.55 17.56
N ARG A 5 3.22 -25.52 18.35
CA ARG A 5 1.86 -25.31 18.90
C ARG A 5 1.01 -24.30 18.11
N CYS A 6 1.61 -23.64 17.14
CA CYS A 6 0.95 -22.65 16.28
C CYS A 6 1.32 -22.89 14.83
N THR A 7 0.36 -22.71 13.93
CA THR A 7 0.59 -22.65 12.48
C THR A 7 0.23 -21.25 11.97
N HIS A 8 0.86 -20.86 10.87
CA HIS A 8 0.48 -19.66 10.12
C HIS A 8 -0.52 -20.06 9.03
N THR A 9 -1.49 -19.20 8.78
CA THR A 9 -2.50 -19.42 7.75
C THR A 9 -2.63 -18.15 6.92
N ILE A 10 -2.65 -18.31 5.60
CA ILE A 10 -2.88 -17.22 4.66
C ILE A 10 -4.36 -17.22 4.32
N PHE A 11 -4.97 -16.05 4.34
CA PHE A 11 -6.37 -15.84 3.97
C PHE A 11 -6.42 -14.83 2.83
N ASP A 12 -7.07 -15.22 1.74
CA ASP A 12 -7.35 -14.33 0.62
C ASP A 12 -8.72 -13.69 0.79
N PHE A 13 -8.78 -12.38 0.52
CA PHE A 13 -10.01 -11.61 0.61
C PHE A 13 -10.34 -11.01 -0.74
N PHE A 14 -11.58 -11.22 -1.19
CA PHE A 14 -12.09 -10.62 -2.43
C PHE A 14 -12.22 -9.10 -2.38
N ARG A 15 -12.34 -8.51 -1.18
CA ARG A 15 -12.50 -7.07 -1.00
C ARG A 15 -11.48 -6.52 -0.01
N PRO A 16 -10.84 -5.37 -0.31
CA PRO A 16 -9.91 -4.73 0.62
C PRO A 16 -10.51 -4.43 1.99
N GLY A 17 -11.81 -4.12 2.06
CA GLY A 17 -12.50 -3.83 3.32
C GLY A 17 -12.46 -4.99 4.32
N GLY A 18 -12.63 -6.23 3.86
CA GLY A 18 -12.56 -7.42 4.72
C GLY A 18 -11.15 -7.64 5.26
N ALA A 19 -10.15 -7.53 4.38
CA ALA A 19 -8.74 -7.63 4.78
C ALA A 19 -8.35 -6.54 5.79
N ASN A 20 -8.69 -5.28 5.52
CA ASN A 20 -8.37 -4.15 6.39
C ASN A 20 -9.03 -4.29 7.77
N HIS A 21 -10.27 -4.78 7.81
CA HIS A 21 -10.98 -4.99 9.07
C HIS A 21 -10.26 -6.01 9.97
N ILE A 22 -9.85 -7.17 9.43
CA ILE A 22 -9.16 -8.18 10.24
C ILE A 22 -7.75 -7.71 10.64
N ILE A 23 -7.02 -7.00 9.75
CA ILE A 23 -5.69 -6.45 10.07
C ILE A 23 -5.77 -5.49 11.27
N GLN A 24 -6.82 -4.68 11.33
CA GLN A 24 -7.03 -3.73 12.43
C GLN A 24 -7.52 -4.41 13.72
N ASN A 25 -8.44 -5.38 13.61
CA ASN A 25 -9.19 -5.91 14.76
C ASN A 25 -8.74 -7.30 15.22
N CYS A 26 -7.76 -7.91 14.52
CA CYS A 26 -7.38 -9.32 14.61
C CYS A 26 -8.51 -10.29 14.21
N LEU A 27 -8.14 -11.52 13.88
CA LEU A 27 -9.10 -12.60 13.59
C LEU A 27 -9.29 -13.46 14.85
N ILE A 28 -10.52 -13.86 15.16
CA ILE A 28 -10.80 -14.81 16.23
C ILE A 28 -11.12 -16.17 15.61
N ILE A 29 -10.28 -17.18 15.90
CA ILE A 29 -10.49 -18.56 15.45
C ILE A 29 -10.62 -19.44 16.68
N LEU A 30 -11.77 -20.09 16.85
CA LEU A 30 -12.05 -20.99 17.98
C LEU A 30 -11.75 -20.32 19.35
N GLY A 31 -12.10 -19.04 19.50
CA GLY A 31 -11.89 -18.25 20.71
C GLY A 31 -10.47 -17.70 20.91
N LYS A 32 -9.50 -18.07 20.06
CA LYS A 32 -8.14 -17.53 20.08
C LYS A 32 -8.05 -16.26 19.24
N ARG A 33 -7.48 -15.20 19.81
CA ARG A 33 -7.05 -14.01 19.05
C ARG A 33 -5.82 -14.34 18.23
N CYS A 34 -5.94 -14.18 16.92
CA CYS A 34 -4.89 -14.38 15.95
C CYS A 34 -4.53 -13.01 15.36
N PRO A 35 -3.38 -12.43 15.73
CA PRO A 35 -2.87 -11.24 15.07
C PRO A 35 -2.70 -11.51 13.57
N THR A 36 -3.13 -10.55 12.76
CA THR A 36 -3.11 -10.66 11.31
C THR A 36 -2.35 -9.48 10.72
N CYS A 37 -1.56 -9.75 9.69
CA CYS A 37 -0.80 -8.76 8.95
C CYS A 37 -1.00 -8.95 7.44
N THR A 38 -0.75 -7.90 6.67
CA THR A 38 -0.65 -8.02 5.22
C THR A 38 0.51 -8.95 4.87
N LEU A 39 0.26 -9.98 4.06
CA LEU A 39 1.28 -10.94 3.66
C LEU A 39 2.44 -10.28 2.89
N LEU A 40 2.11 -9.35 2.01
CA LEU A 40 3.08 -8.75 1.11
C LEU A 40 3.42 -7.30 1.51
N PRO A 41 4.71 -6.93 1.63
CA PRO A 41 5.14 -5.60 2.10
C PRO A 41 4.90 -4.55 1.03
N LYS A 42 4.10 -3.52 1.32
CA LYS A 42 3.89 -2.40 0.38
C LYS A 42 5.18 -1.60 0.21
N PRO A 43 5.41 -1.02 -0.96
CA PRO A 43 6.58 -0.18 -1.14
C PRO A 43 6.47 1.06 -0.25
N THR A 44 7.48 1.30 0.58
CA THR A 44 7.51 2.47 1.46
C THR A 44 7.87 3.70 0.63
N CYS A 45 6.87 4.52 0.31
CA CYS A 45 7.05 5.81 -0.34
C CYS A 45 6.85 6.97 0.64
N CYS A 46 7.50 8.10 0.36
CA CYS A 46 7.17 9.35 1.02
C CYS A 46 5.73 9.76 0.69
N MET A 47 4.88 9.95 1.70
CA MET A 47 3.47 10.32 1.49
C MET A 47 3.26 11.72 0.89
N LYS A 48 4.32 12.54 0.77
CA LYS A 48 4.29 13.85 0.11
C LYS A 48 4.67 13.73 -1.37
N CYS A 49 5.90 13.29 -1.69
CA CYS A 49 6.38 13.24 -3.08
C CYS A 49 6.26 11.88 -3.77
N GLN A 50 5.77 10.84 -3.07
CA GLN A 50 5.62 9.45 -3.54
C GLN A 50 6.91 8.74 -3.94
N SER A 51 8.08 9.36 -3.74
CA SER A 51 9.39 8.78 -4.09
C SER A 51 9.71 7.54 -3.25
N PHE A 52 10.18 6.50 -3.93
CA PHE A 52 10.85 5.33 -3.32
C PHE A 52 12.36 5.53 -3.13
N ALA A 53 12.99 6.31 -4.01
CA ALA A 53 14.45 6.39 -4.13
C ALA A 53 15.12 7.05 -2.92
N SER A 54 14.36 7.86 -2.19
CA SER A 54 14.83 8.60 -1.03
C SER A 54 14.08 8.10 0.20
N SER A 55 14.79 7.46 1.12
CA SER A 55 14.27 6.95 2.40
C SER A 55 13.95 8.08 3.39
N HIS A 56 13.07 9.00 3.00
CA HIS A 56 12.62 10.09 3.87
C HIS A 56 11.13 9.98 4.09
N PHE A 57 10.68 10.47 5.25
CA PHE A 57 9.27 10.57 5.56
C PHE A 57 8.72 11.93 5.11
N ALA A 58 7.39 12.04 4.99
CA ALA A 58 6.73 13.29 4.59
C ALA A 58 7.17 14.51 5.44
N LYS A 59 7.49 14.31 6.73
CA LYS A 59 8.00 15.35 7.64
C LYS A 59 9.39 15.92 7.25
N GLU A 60 10.19 15.14 6.54
CA GLU A 60 11.55 15.47 6.08
C GLU A 60 11.56 15.82 4.58
N CYS A 61 10.39 15.78 3.92
CA CYS A 61 10.29 15.98 2.49
C CYS A 61 10.47 17.45 2.12
N LYS A 62 11.45 17.71 1.27
CA LYS A 62 11.77 19.04 0.72
C LYS A 62 10.96 19.42 -0.52
N SER A 63 10.05 18.56 -0.98
CA SER A 63 9.18 18.90 -2.11
C SER A 63 8.23 20.02 -1.71
N ASP A 64 7.98 20.98 -2.59
CA ASP A 64 7.07 22.10 -2.33
C ASP A 64 5.59 21.70 -2.45
N HIS A 65 5.31 20.59 -3.13
CA HIS A 65 3.95 20.15 -3.47
C HIS A 65 3.67 18.72 -2.99
N ASP A 66 2.38 18.41 -2.84
CA ASP A 66 1.92 17.03 -2.68
C ASP A 66 1.83 16.38 -4.07
N THR A 67 2.37 15.18 -4.22
CA THR A 67 2.25 14.35 -5.42
C THR A 67 1.17 13.29 -5.17
N CYS A 68 0.20 13.23 -6.08
CA CYS A 68 -0.88 12.27 -6.04
C CYS A 68 -0.34 10.86 -6.29
N SER A 69 -0.64 9.95 -5.36
CA SER A 69 -0.24 8.55 -5.48
C SER A 69 -1.02 7.76 -6.55
N MET A 70 -2.10 8.33 -7.10
CA MET A 70 -2.93 7.67 -8.12
C MET A 70 -2.61 8.11 -9.55
N CYS A 71 -2.43 9.41 -9.78
CA CYS A 71 -2.25 9.96 -11.14
C CYS A 71 -0.96 10.77 -11.32
N ALA A 72 -0.08 10.78 -10.31
CA ALA A 72 1.18 11.53 -10.30
C ALA A 72 1.06 13.07 -10.43
N GLY A 73 -0.15 13.64 -10.34
CA GLY A 73 -0.38 15.10 -10.38
C GLY A 73 -0.03 15.83 -9.09
N GLU A 74 0.04 17.16 -9.14
CA GLU A 74 0.39 18.04 -8.02
C GLU A 74 -0.83 18.34 -7.13
N HIS A 75 -1.32 17.32 -6.42
CA HIS A 75 -2.38 17.43 -5.42
C HIS A 75 -2.32 16.25 -4.46
N ARG A 76 -3.03 16.36 -3.34
CA ARG A 76 -3.21 15.23 -2.42
C ARG A 76 -4.09 14.16 -3.05
N THR A 77 -3.75 12.89 -2.88
CA THR A 77 -4.53 11.76 -3.43
C THR A 77 -6.02 11.81 -3.07
N ARG A 78 -6.38 12.30 -1.89
CA ARG A 78 -7.79 12.44 -1.47
C ARG A 78 -8.61 13.43 -2.32
N ASP A 79 -7.92 14.37 -2.97
CA ASP A 79 -8.49 15.43 -3.79
C ASP A 79 -8.37 15.08 -5.30
N CYS A 80 -7.99 13.83 -5.61
CA CYS A 80 -7.77 13.37 -6.98
C CYS A 80 -9.10 13.13 -7.72
N MET A 81 -9.21 13.72 -8.91
CA MET A 81 -10.38 13.59 -9.80
C MET A 81 -10.09 12.71 -11.03
N ALA A 82 -9.00 11.94 -11.02
CA ALA A 82 -8.64 11.07 -12.13
C ALA A 82 -9.69 9.96 -12.30
N SER A 83 -10.12 9.72 -13.55
CA SER A 83 -11.00 8.58 -13.86
C SER A 83 -10.22 7.28 -13.74
N LEU A 84 -10.84 6.25 -13.17
CA LEU A 84 -10.25 4.92 -13.05
C LEU A 84 -10.83 4.00 -14.15
N PRO A 85 -10.01 3.17 -14.81
CA PRO A 85 -8.56 2.98 -14.63
C PRO A 85 -7.67 3.92 -15.47
N GLU A 86 -8.21 4.67 -16.43
CA GLU A 86 -7.42 5.34 -17.48
C GLU A 86 -6.53 6.48 -16.97
N GLY A 87 -6.93 7.12 -15.86
CA GLY A 87 -6.19 8.20 -15.22
C GLY A 87 -5.11 7.74 -14.25
N LEU A 88 -4.90 6.42 -14.12
CA LEU A 88 -3.83 5.88 -13.29
C LEU A 88 -2.46 6.13 -13.90
N ARG A 89 -1.57 6.71 -13.11
CA ARG A 89 -0.18 6.96 -13.49
C ARG A 89 0.74 6.89 -12.29
N CYS A 90 1.82 6.16 -12.44
CA CYS A 90 2.78 5.96 -11.37
C CYS A 90 3.73 7.16 -11.25
N ALA A 91 3.82 7.74 -10.05
CA ALA A 91 4.73 8.86 -9.79
C ALA A 91 6.21 8.47 -9.88
N ASN A 92 6.55 7.19 -9.72
CA ASN A 92 7.92 6.69 -9.72
C ASN A 92 8.40 6.32 -11.13
N CYS A 93 7.70 5.41 -11.84
CA CYS A 93 8.11 4.97 -13.19
C CYS A 93 7.51 5.78 -14.33
N LYS A 94 6.58 6.69 -14.04
CA LYS A 94 5.89 7.58 -15.00
C LYS A 94 5.01 6.86 -16.03
N GLU A 95 4.88 5.54 -15.94
CA GLU A 95 3.96 4.73 -16.75
C GLU A 95 2.51 4.87 -16.31
N ALA A 96 1.61 4.73 -17.28
CA ALA A 96 0.17 4.69 -17.05
C ALA A 96 -0.31 3.28 -16.65
N GLY A 97 -1.53 3.20 -16.12
CA GLY A 97 -2.20 1.93 -15.81
C GLY A 97 -2.01 1.42 -14.39
N HIS A 98 -1.13 2.04 -13.58
CA HIS A 98 -0.97 1.70 -12.18
C HIS A 98 -0.64 2.90 -11.28
N VAL A 99 -0.82 2.71 -9.97
CA VAL A 99 -0.61 3.70 -8.93
C VAL A 99 0.83 3.69 -8.41
N ALA A 100 1.26 4.78 -7.76
CA ALA A 100 2.61 4.91 -7.24
C ALA A 100 2.99 3.85 -6.20
N TRP A 101 2.02 3.23 -5.52
CA TRP A 101 2.23 2.18 -4.50
C TRP A 101 1.99 0.76 -5.04
N ASP A 102 1.86 0.60 -6.36
CA ASP A 102 1.68 -0.71 -6.98
C ASP A 102 2.93 -1.57 -6.78
N ARG A 103 2.71 -2.84 -6.47
CA ARG A 103 3.74 -3.85 -6.26
C ARG A 103 4.35 -4.34 -7.57
N GLU A 104 3.59 -4.24 -8.65
CA GLU A 104 4.02 -4.67 -9.99
C GLU A 104 4.76 -3.55 -10.73
N CYS A 105 4.95 -2.39 -10.08
CA CYS A 105 5.75 -1.31 -10.63
C CYS A 105 7.19 -1.80 -10.86
N PRO A 106 7.75 -1.66 -12.08
CA PRO A 106 9.07 -2.19 -12.42
C PRO A 106 10.22 -1.52 -11.67
N ILE A 107 9.99 -0.37 -11.02
CA ILE A 107 10.99 0.32 -10.19
C ILE A 107 11.03 -0.25 -8.77
N PHE A 108 10.01 -1.00 -8.35
CA PHE A 108 9.97 -1.63 -7.04
C PHE A 108 10.50 -3.07 -7.03
N ILE A 109 10.51 -3.75 -8.18
CA ILE A 109 10.99 -5.14 -8.34
C ILE A 109 12.49 -5.16 -8.64
#